data_AF-A0A0B6ZSH3-F1
#
_entry.id   AF-A0A0B6ZSH3-F1
#
_cell.length_a   1.000
_cell.length_b   1.000
_cell.length_c   1.000
_cell.angle_alpha   90.00
_cell.angle_beta   90.00
_cell.angle_gamma   90.00
#
_symmetry.space_group_name_H-M   'P 1'
#
loop_
_entity.id
_entity.type
_entity.pdbx_description
1 polymer ?
#
loop_
_entity_poly.entity_id
_entity_poly.type
_entity_poly.pdbx_seq_one_letter_code
_entity_poly.pdbx_strand_id
1 'polypeptide(L)' 'MALRIRTSKFRHVYGTQCRREQTFENVRITRNTHDSNFCSVNPRSLAVVTESSGGGSFAILDVNR' A
#
# COMPACT_ATOMS: atom_id res chain seq x y z
N MET A 1 -35.96 24.75 4.64
CA MET A 1 -34.61 24.43 4.11
C MET A 1 -34.44 22.92 4.12
N ALA A 2 -34.83 22.22 3.05
CA ALA A 2 -34.68 20.76 3.01
C ALA A 2 -33.20 20.44 2.79
N LEU A 3 -32.52 19.89 3.80
CA LEU A 3 -31.18 19.34 3.65
C LEU A 3 -31.26 18.21 2.62
N ARG A 4 -30.84 18.48 1.39
CA ARG A 4 -30.81 17.51 0.29
C ARG A 4 -29.78 16.44 0.65
N ILE A 5 -30.24 15.34 1.24
CA ILE A 5 -29.38 14.23 1.66
C ILE A 5 -28.75 13.66 0.39
N ARG A 6 -27.43 13.89 0.20
CA ARG A 6 -26.67 13.31 -0.92
C ARG A 6 -26.66 11.79 -0.78
N THR A 7 -27.44 11.09 -1.59
CA THR A 7 -27.37 9.64 -1.70
C THR A 7 -26.03 9.24 -2.34
N SER A 8 -25.25 8.44 -1.64
CA SER A 8 -24.02 7.83 -2.17
C SER A 8 -24.07 6.34 -1.84
N LYS A 9 -23.86 5.48 -2.83
CA LYS A 9 -23.70 4.03 -2.61
C LYS A 9 -22.52 3.72 -1.68
N PHE A 10 -21.57 4.64 -1.59
CA PHE A 10 -20.35 4.49 -0.79
C PHE A 10 -20.47 5.07 0.63
N ARG A 11 -21.68 5.45 1.07
CA ARG A 11 -21.89 6.09 2.39
C ARG A 11 -21.39 5.24 3.57
N HIS A 12 -21.33 3.92 3.39
CA HIS A 12 -20.91 2.97 4.42
C HIS A 12 -19.63 2.21 4.05
N VAL A 13 -18.80 2.75 3.16
CA VAL A 13 -17.49 2.17 2.85
C VAL A 13 -16.52 2.52 3.98
N TYR A 14 -15.90 1.50 4.56
CA TYR A 14 -14.83 1.64 5.55
C TYR A 14 -13.69 0.67 5.23
N GLY A 15 -12.46 1.08 5.53
CA GLY A 15 -11.29 0.21 5.42
C GLY A 15 -11.21 -0.77 6.58
N THR A 16 -10.75 -1.99 6.31
CA THR A 16 -10.42 -2.99 7.34
C THR A 16 -8.96 -3.36 7.18
N GLN A 17 -8.21 -3.38 8.27
CA GLN A 17 -6.81 -3.79 8.26
C GLN A 17 -6.70 -5.32 8.06
N CYS A 18 -5.69 -5.76 7.31
CA CYS A 18 -5.41 -7.18 7.15
C CYS A 18 -4.88 -7.80 8.45
N ARG A 19 -5.05 -9.11 8.61
CA ARG A 19 -4.44 -9.83 9.73
C ARG A 19 -2.92 -9.83 9.59
N ARG A 20 -2.22 -9.98 10.70
CA ARG A 20 -0.75 -10.04 10.74
C ARG A 20 -0.18 -11.14 9.83
N GLU A 21 -0.86 -12.29 9.76
CA GLU A 21 -0.54 -13.42 8.88
C GLU A 21 -0.61 -13.07 7.38
N GLN A 22 -1.41 -12.07 7.01
CA GLN A 22 -1.60 -11.59 5.63
C GLN A 22 -0.78 -10.32 5.35
N THR A 23 0.16 -9.98 6.23
CA THR A 23 0.97 -8.77 6.13
C THR A 23 2.44 -9.15 5.90
N PHE A 24 3.14 -8.35 5.10
CA PHE A 24 4.58 -8.49 4.92
C PHE A 24 5.32 -7.78 6.06
N GLU A 25 6.02 -8.55 6.89
CA GLU A 25 6.88 -8.02 7.95
C GLU A 25 8.35 -8.00 7.53
N ASN A 26 9.15 -7.20 8.23
CA ASN A 26 10.61 -7.10 8.02
C ASN A 26 11.03 -6.62 6.62
N VAL A 27 10.20 -5.83 5.95
CA VAL A 27 10.53 -5.17 4.67
C VAL A 27 11.21 -3.84 4.95
N ARG A 28 12.46 -3.67 4.49
CA ARG A 28 13.21 -2.42 4.65
C ARG A 28 12.81 -1.41 3.59
N ILE A 29 11.78 -0.61 3.88
CA ILE A 29 11.28 0.44 2.97
C ILE A 29 12.18 1.67 3.01
N THR A 30 12.28 2.38 1.88
CA THR A 30 13.00 3.65 1.83
C THR A 30 12.42 4.74 2.73
N ARG A 31 13.30 5.47 3.43
CA ARG A 31 12.99 6.68 4.21
C ARG A 31 13.32 7.95 3.41
N ASN A 32 13.70 7.81 2.14
CA ASN A 32 14.04 8.93 1.29
C ASN A 32 12.80 9.81 1.03
N THR A 33 12.99 11.13 1.01
CA THR A 33 11.93 12.11 0.78
C THR A 33 11.73 12.31 -0.72
N HIS A 34 11.19 11.30 -1.40
CA HIS A 34 10.78 11.41 -2.80
C HIS A 34 9.25 11.38 -2.87
N ASP A 35 8.62 12.18 -3.75
CA ASP A 35 7.15 12.27 -3.89
C ASP A 35 6.52 11.05 -4.59
N SER A 36 7.15 9.88 -4.49
CA SER A 36 6.72 8.65 -5.15
C SER A 36 6.08 7.68 -4.17
N ASN A 37 5.14 6.86 -4.66
CA ASN A 37 4.34 5.97 -3.83
C ASN A 37 5.10 4.81 -3.16
N PHE A 38 6.43 4.70 -3.35
CA PHE A 38 7.38 3.67 -2.83
C PHE A 38 7.00 2.19 -2.99
N CYS A 39 5.78 1.87 -3.41
CA CYS A 39 5.28 0.54 -3.65
C CYS A 39 4.40 0.49 -4.91
N SER A 40 4.38 -0.66 -5.56
CA SER A 40 3.49 -0.98 -6.67
C SER A 40 3.06 -2.44 -6.53
N VAL A 41 1.79 -2.73 -6.83
CA VAL A 41 1.21 -4.07 -6.61
C VAL A 41 0.49 -4.56 -7.86
N ASN A 42 0.62 -5.85 -8.11
CA ASN A 42 -0.17 -6.60 -9.06
C ASN A 42 -0.69 -7.90 -8.39
N PRO A 43 -1.59 -8.67 -9.02
CA PRO A 43 -2.15 -9.88 -8.42
C PRO A 43 -1.14 -11.01 -8.11
N ARG A 44 0.09 -10.93 -8.63
CA ARG A 44 1.15 -11.92 -8.45
C ARG A 44 2.31 -11.43 -7.59
N SER A 45 2.61 -10.13 -7.59
CA SER A 45 3.74 -9.59 -6.86
C SER A 45 3.54 -8.15 -6.39
N LEU A 46 4.27 -7.82 -5.34
CA LEU A 46 4.35 -6.51 -4.73
C LEU A 46 5.80 -6.02 -4.78
N ALA A 47 6.03 -4.90 -5.47
CA ALA A 47 7.33 -4.24 -5.57
C ALA A 47 7.42 -3.12 -4.54
N VAL A 48 8.51 -3.06 -3.79
CA VAL A 48 8.76 -2.04 -2.76
C VAL A 48 10.16 -1.49 -2.89
N VAL A 49 10.30 -0.16 -2.87
CA VAL A 49 11.59 0.52 -2.91
C VAL A 49 12.29 0.37 -1.56
N THR A 50 13.53 -0.12 -1.58
CA THR A 50 14.33 -0.38 -0.38
C THR A 50 15.46 0.64 -0.24
N GLU A 51 15.87 0.93 1.00
CA GLU A 51 17.09 1.72 1.21
C GLU A 51 18.32 0.92 0.80
N SER A 52 19.09 1.51 -0.10
CA SER A 52 20.41 1.03 -0.49
C SER A 52 21.36 2.21 -0.52
N SER A 53 22.57 2.00 0.00
CA SER A 53 23.62 3.02 0.13
C SER A 53 24.08 3.60 -1.22
N GLY A 54 23.73 2.96 -2.34
CA GLY A 54 24.11 3.39 -3.70
C GLY A 54 22.96 3.91 -4.58
N GLY A 55 21.74 4.07 -4.03
CA GLY A 55 20.57 4.58 -4.74
C GLY A 55 19.72 3.50 -5.46
N GLY A 56 18.39 3.69 -5.45
CA GLY A 56 17.46 3.06 -6.41
C GLY A 56 17.23 1.55 -6.31
N SER A 57 17.33 0.92 -5.14
CA SER A 57 17.04 -0.51 -5.00
C SER A 57 15.56 -0.79 -4.71
N PHE A 58 15.05 -1.95 -5.17
CA PHE A 58 13.70 -2.41 -4.87
C PHE A 58 13.69 -3.92 -4.64
N ALA A 59 12.74 -4.39 -3.83
CA ALA A 59 12.47 -5.78 -3.56
C ALA A 59 11.12 -6.19 -4.16
N ILE A 60 11.04 -7.44 -4.63
CA ILE A 60 9.80 -8.05 -5.13
C ILE A 60 9.35 -9.11 -4.11
N LEU A 61 8.12 -8.99 -3.62
CA LEU A 61 7.47 -9.94 -2.74
C LEU A 61 6.38 -10.68 -3.51
N ASP A 62 6.32 -12.00 -3.36
CA ASP A 62 5.22 -12.81 -3.92
C ASP A 62 4.00 -12.71 -3.00
N VAL A 63 2.82 -12.44 -3.57
CA VAL A 63 1.54 -12.34 -2.84
C VAL A 63 0.82 -13.67 -2.70
N ASN A 64 1.27 -14.73 -3.39
CA ASN A 64 0.63 -16.06 -3.33
C ASN A 64 1.32 -17.03 -2.35
N ARG A 65 2.04 -16.51 -1.36
CA ARG A 65 2.73 -17.35 -0.36
C ARG A 65 1.81 -17.80 0.77
#